data_AF-A0AAD7R9A1-F1
#
_entry.id   AF-A0AAD7R9A1-F1
#
_cell.length_a   1.000
_cell.length_b   1.000
_cell.length_c   1.000
_cell.angle_alpha   90.00
_cell.angle_beta   90.00
_cell.angle_gamma   90.00
#
_symmetry.space_group_name_H-M   'P 1'
#
loop_
_entity.id
_entity.type
_entity.pdbx_description
1 polymer ?
#
loop_
_entity_poly.entity_id
_entity_poly.type
_entity_poly.pdbx_seq_one_letter_code
_entity_poly.pdbx_strand_id
1 'polypeptide(L)'
;METDNIYANVNTIKGKELNTDDIQQQSSETSNSGMRSADRRFVFQRWAAVGLFSVLLLTVIIALCVHYNTVIGNLEEKHSSHGSILKTNYTRTWKWVDDRTLNTGFWRTGEPNNANLGENCANSESNDSPKCGWNDLPCIHKKSWICEMPVKQ
;
A
#
# COMPACT_ATOMS: atom_id res chain seq x y z
N MET A 1 13.09 -30.40 13.04
CA MET A 1 12.10 -29.81 13.97
C MET A 1 10.84 -29.68 13.16
N GLU A 2 9.94 -30.63 13.36
CA GLU A 2 8.74 -30.85 12.54
C GLU A 2 7.58 -31.20 13.47
N THR A 3 6.39 -31.01 12.94
CA THR A 3 5.07 -30.71 13.52
C THR A 3 4.43 -31.84 14.34
N ASP A 4 3.43 -31.53 15.19
CA ASP A 4 2.01 -31.87 14.92
C ASP A 4 1.03 -31.85 16.12
N ASN A 5 -0.13 -31.23 15.86
CA ASN A 5 -1.52 -31.60 16.20
C ASN A 5 -2.00 -31.75 17.66
N ILE A 6 -2.86 -30.82 18.09
CA ILE A 6 -3.72 -30.93 19.28
C ILE A 6 -5.19 -31.09 18.85
N TYR A 7 -5.60 -32.34 18.64
CA TYR A 7 -7.00 -32.74 18.67
C TYR A 7 -7.17 -33.82 19.75
N ALA A 8 -8.15 -33.64 20.64
CA ALA A 8 -8.84 -34.71 21.38
C ALA A 8 -10.21 -34.17 21.83
N ASN A 9 -11.29 -34.46 21.10
CA ASN A 9 -12.20 -35.62 21.18
C ASN A 9 -13.25 -35.52 22.30
N VAL A 10 -14.51 -35.45 21.87
CA VAL A 10 -15.74 -35.04 22.57
C VAL A 10 -16.34 -36.15 23.45
N ASN A 11 -15.51 -36.96 24.10
CA ASN A 11 -15.98 -38.16 24.80
C ASN A 11 -16.05 -38.05 26.34
N THR A 12 -15.79 -36.87 26.91
CA THR A 12 -15.84 -36.69 28.38
C THR A 12 -17.21 -36.20 28.90
N ILE A 13 -18.14 -35.79 28.04
CA ILE A 13 -19.46 -35.26 28.46
C ILE A 13 -20.60 -36.25 28.13
N LYS A 14 -20.36 -37.55 28.23
CA LYS A 14 -21.43 -38.57 28.26
C LYS A 14 -21.49 -39.25 29.63
N GLY A 15 -21.67 -38.43 30.66
CA GLY A 15 -22.19 -38.86 31.96
C GLY A 15 -23.72 -38.84 31.94
N LYS A 16 -24.30 -40.03 31.73
CA LYS A 16 -25.60 -40.52 32.21
C LYS A 16 -26.69 -39.50 32.62
N GLU A 17 -27.77 -39.53 31.83
CA GLU A 17 -29.21 -39.31 32.17
C GLU A 17 -29.59 -39.72 33.60
N LEU A 18 -30.63 -39.22 34.28
CA LEU A 18 -31.69 -38.20 34.15
C LEU A 18 -32.25 -38.10 35.59
N ASN A 19 -32.73 -36.93 36.05
CA ASN A 19 -33.89 -36.94 36.95
C ASN A 19 -34.78 -35.72 36.66
N THR A 20 -36.07 -36.00 36.48
CA THR A 20 -37.05 -35.16 35.81
C THR A 20 -38.09 -34.71 36.82
N ASP A 21 -37.73 -33.82 37.74
CA ASP A 21 -38.72 -33.21 38.66
C ASP A 21 -38.47 -31.71 38.96
N ASP A 22 -37.48 -31.06 38.34
CA ASP A 22 -37.19 -29.61 38.52
C ASP A 22 -37.33 -28.79 37.23
N ILE A 23 -38.23 -29.17 36.31
CA ILE A 23 -38.56 -28.35 35.13
C ILE A 23 -39.89 -27.63 35.38
N GLN A 24 -39.81 -26.51 36.09
CA GLN A 24 -40.75 -25.41 35.93
C GLN A 24 -40.02 -24.20 35.35
N GLN A 25 -40.39 -23.89 34.10
CA GLN A 25 -40.37 -22.56 33.47
C GLN A 25 -38.99 -21.93 33.22
N GLN A 26 -38.63 -21.38 32.07
CA GLN A 26 -39.31 -21.12 30.81
C GLN A 26 -38.23 -20.66 29.83
N SER A 27 -38.06 -21.38 28.72
CA SER A 27 -37.44 -20.82 27.53
C SER A 27 -38.45 -19.88 26.85
N SER A 28 -37.94 -18.76 26.37
CA SER A 28 -38.64 -17.66 25.67
C SER A 28 -39.31 -16.62 26.57
N GLU A 29 -38.53 -15.60 26.95
CA GLU A 29 -39.02 -14.22 26.82
C GLU A 29 -37.97 -13.42 26.04
N THR A 30 -38.33 -13.11 24.80
CA THR A 30 -37.93 -11.87 24.17
C THR A 30 -38.09 -10.76 25.20
N SER A 31 -36.99 -10.25 25.78
CA SER A 31 -37.05 -8.96 26.45
C SER A 31 -37.18 -7.90 25.36
N ASN A 32 -38.39 -7.80 24.82
CA ASN A 32 -38.94 -6.52 24.44
C ASN A 32 -39.03 -5.69 25.73
N SER A 33 -37.89 -5.26 26.26
CA SER A 33 -37.87 -3.92 26.82
C SER A 33 -38.11 -3.05 25.59
N GLY A 34 -39.35 -2.60 25.43
CA GLY A 34 -39.61 -1.51 24.51
C GLY A 34 -38.68 -0.39 24.92
N MET A 35 -37.54 -0.24 24.23
CA MET A 35 -36.62 0.86 24.48
C MET A 35 -37.48 2.12 24.46
N ARG A 36 -37.53 2.82 25.61
CA ARG A 36 -38.24 4.09 25.71
C ARG A 36 -37.82 4.92 24.50
N SER A 37 -38.78 5.54 23.82
CA SER A 37 -38.53 6.29 22.58
C SER A 37 -37.40 7.31 22.75
N ALA A 38 -37.16 7.82 23.97
CA ALA A 38 -36.00 8.63 24.33
C ALA A 38 -34.65 7.90 24.17
N ASP A 39 -34.47 6.68 24.67
CA ASP A 39 -33.19 5.93 24.58
C ASP A 39 -32.84 5.51 23.16
N ARG A 40 -33.83 5.12 22.34
CA ARG A 40 -33.60 4.90 20.90
C ARG A 40 -33.16 6.17 20.19
N ARG A 41 -33.73 7.32 20.56
CA ARG A 41 -33.32 8.63 20.04
C ARG A 41 -31.90 8.99 20.48
N PHE A 42 -31.52 8.75 21.73
CA PHE A 42 -30.16 9.00 22.22
C PHE A 42 -29.12 8.10 21.58
N VAL A 43 -29.41 6.81 21.42
CA VAL A 43 -28.51 5.86 20.75
C VAL A 43 -28.38 6.22 19.28
N PHE A 44 -29.49 6.42 18.56
CA PHE A 44 -29.50 6.84 17.15
C PHE A 44 -28.77 8.17 16.93
N GLN A 45 -28.94 9.14 17.82
CA GLN A 45 -28.25 10.44 17.77
C GLN A 45 -26.74 10.30 17.96
N ARG A 46 -26.28 9.37 18.81
CA ARG A 46 -24.85 9.06 18.97
C ARG A 46 -24.27 8.34 17.76
N TRP A 47 -24.99 7.39 17.16
CA TRP A 47 -24.55 6.71 15.94
C TRP A 47 -24.57 7.62 14.72
N ALA A 48 -25.53 8.54 14.63
CA ALA A 48 -25.56 9.56 13.59
C ALA A 48 -24.35 10.50 13.69
N ALA A 49 -24.00 10.95 14.89
CA ALA A 49 -22.82 11.78 15.10
C ALA A 49 -21.52 11.03 14.76
N VAL A 50 -21.34 9.78 15.21
CA VAL A 50 -20.16 8.97 14.89
C VAL A 50 -20.07 8.66 13.39
N GLY A 51 -21.20 8.37 12.74
CA GLY A 51 -21.28 8.19 11.30
C GLY A 51 -20.89 9.44 10.54
N LEU A 52 -21.36 10.62 10.97
CA LEU A 52 -20.97 11.90 10.38
C LEU A 52 -19.47 12.18 10.56
N PHE A 53 -18.91 11.96 11.76
CA PHE A 53 -17.47 12.13 11.98
C PHE A 53 -16.64 11.14 11.15
N SER A 54 -17.10 9.90 11.00
CA SER A 54 -16.45 8.90 10.16
C SER A 54 -16.46 9.30 8.69
N VAL A 55 -17.60 9.76 8.17
CA VAL A 55 -17.72 10.24 6.78
C VAL A 55 -16.82 11.46 6.57
N LEU A 56 -16.85 12.44 7.48
CA LEU A 56 -15.99 13.62 7.39
C LEU A 56 -14.50 13.25 7.41
N LEU A 57 -14.09 12.37 8.32
CA LEU A 57 -12.72 11.89 8.38
C LEU A 57 -12.30 11.17 7.10
N LEU A 58 -13.16 10.30 6.57
CA LEU A 58 -12.92 9.60 5.31
C LEU A 58 -12.81 10.57 4.13
N THR A 59 -13.67 11.58 4.05
CA THR A 59 -13.59 12.59 2.98
C THR A 59 -12.30 13.39 3.04
N VAL A 60 -11.85 13.78 4.25
CA VAL A 60 -10.58 14.47 4.44
C VAL A 60 -9.41 13.57 4.06
N ILE A 61 -9.40 12.31 4.50
CA ILE A 61 -8.35 11.35 4.15
C ILE A 61 -8.29 11.14 2.63
N ILE A 62 -9.43 10.91 1.97
CA ILE A 62 -9.48 10.71 0.52
C ILE A 62 -8.99 11.96 -0.21
N ALA A 63 -9.42 13.16 0.20
CA ALA A 63 -8.97 14.41 -0.39
C ALA A 63 -7.45 14.62 -0.21
N LEU A 64 -6.92 14.30 0.98
CA LEU A 64 -5.48 14.34 1.25
C LEU A 64 -4.72 13.31 0.43
N CYS A 65 -5.22 12.09 0.27
CA CYS A 65 -4.61 11.06 -0.57
C CYS A 65 -4.57 11.51 -2.02
N VAL A 66 -5.69 12.02 -2.56
CA VAL A 66 -5.73 12.55 -3.93
C VAL A 66 -4.78 13.74 -4.07
N HIS A 67 -4.81 14.69 -3.14
CA HIS A 67 -3.91 15.84 -3.16
C HIS A 67 -2.43 15.42 -3.09
N TYR A 68 -2.09 14.52 -2.19
CA TYR A 68 -0.74 13.97 -2.06
C TYR A 68 -0.31 13.25 -3.34
N ASN A 69 -1.15 12.37 -3.90
CA ASN A 69 -0.86 11.65 -5.13
C ASN A 69 -0.77 12.58 -6.34
N THR A 70 -1.60 13.62 -6.43
CA THR A 70 -1.54 14.64 -7.48
C THR A 70 -0.27 15.48 -7.33
N VAL A 71 0.12 15.87 -6.12
CA VAL A 71 1.36 16.62 -5.88
C VAL A 71 2.59 15.76 -6.18
N ILE A 72 2.60 14.49 -5.76
CA ILE A 72 3.69 13.54 -6.04
C ILE A 72 3.75 13.16 -7.53
N GLY A 73 2.62 12.88 -8.17
CA GLY A 73 2.58 12.60 -9.61
C GLY A 73 3.04 13.81 -10.44
N ASN A 74 2.66 15.02 -10.01
CA ASN A 74 3.18 16.25 -10.62
C ASN A 74 4.66 16.49 -10.28
N LEU A 75 5.21 15.97 -9.19
CA LEU A 75 6.65 16.01 -8.93
C LEU A 75 7.38 15.03 -9.85
N GLU A 76 6.85 13.83 -10.09
CA GLU A 76 7.42 12.88 -11.08
C GLU A 76 7.36 13.42 -12.52
N GLU A 77 6.31 14.13 -12.92
CA GLU A 77 6.24 14.72 -14.28
C GLU A 77 6.96 16.07 -14.41
N LYS A 78 6.97 16.91 -13.36
CA LYS A 78 7.54 18.28 -13.42
C LYS A 78 9.03 18.32 -13.07
N HIS A 79 9.55 17.29 -12.38
CA HIS A 79 10.98 16.99 -12.42
C HIS A 79 11.27 16.19 -13.66
N SER A 80 11.08 16.85 -14.81
CA SER A 80 11.67 16.46 -16.07
C SER A 80 13.06 15.91 -15.79
N SER A 81 13.33 14.72 -16.31
CA SER A 81 14.57 13.95 -16.24
C SER A 81 15.76 14.69 -16.88
N HIS A 82 15.90 15.99 -16.63
CA HIS A 82 17.01 16.84 -17.03
C HIS A 82 18.22 16.42 -16.20
N GLY A 83 18.89 15.35 -16.62
CA GLY A 83 19.92 14.70 -15.83
C GLY A 83 20.03 13.20 -16.06
N SER A 84 18.90 12.52 -16.33
CA SER A 84 18.85 11.06 -16.36
C SER A 84 18.80 10.48 -17.76
N ILE A 85 19.42 9.31 -17.90
CA ILE A 85 19.46 8.53 -19.14
C ILE A 85 18.26 7.58 -19.21
N LEU A 86 17.87 7.03 -18.06
CA LEU A 86 16.76 6.10 -17.92
C LEU A 86 15.87 6.51 -16.76
N LYS A 87 14.61 6.09 -16.83
CA LYS A 87 13.59 6.19 -15.77
C LYS A 87 13.00 4.81 -15.48
N THR A 88 12.58 4.59 -14.25
CA THR A 88 11.83 3.40 -13.82
C THR A 88 10.66 3.82 -12.91
N ASN A 89 9.72 2.90 -12.69
CA ASN A 89 8.53 3.14 -11.89
C ASN A 89 8.36 2.01 -10.85
N TYR A 90 7.18 1.85 -10.23
CA TYR A 90 6.97 0.84 -9.20
C TYR A 90 7.17 -0.60 -9.69
N THR A 91 7.07 -0.85 -10.99
CA THR A 91 7.32 -2.17 -11.60
C THR A 91 8.80 -2.51 -11.79
N ARG A 92 9.71 -1.58 -11.46
CA ARG A 92 11.18 -1.74 -11.61
C ARG A 92 11.63 -2.08 -13.03
N THR A 93 10.84 -1.70 -14.03
CA THR A 93 11.19 -1.84 -15.43
C THR A 93 11.86 -0.57 -15.93
N TRP A 94 13.13 -0.68 -16.32
CA TRP A 94 13.89 0.44 -16.87
C TRP A 94 13.45 0.78 -18.28
N LYS A 95 13.22 2.07 -18.51
CA LYS A 95 12.93 2.65 -19.82
C LYS A 95 13.84 3.83 -20.07
N TRP A 96 14.11 4.09 -21.34
CA TRP A 96 14.67 5.35 -21.77
C TRP A 96 13.71 6.49 -21.46
N VAL A 97 14.24 7.71 -21.34
CA VAL A 97 13.44 8.90 -21.06
C VAL A 97 12.35 9.17 -22.12
N ASP A 98 12.56 8.66 -23.34
CA ASP A 98 11.62 8.67 -24.47
C ASP A 98 10.65 7.47 -24.52
N ASP A 99 10.52 6.74 -23.40
CA ASP A 99 9.61 5.61 -23.20
C ASP A 99 9.95 4.30 -23.96
N ARG A 100 11.06 4.25 -24.70
CA ARG A 100 11.58 2.98 -25.23
C ARG A 100 12.00 2.05 -24.08
N THR A 101 11.67 0.77 -24.17
CA THR A 101 12.12 -0.24 -23.19
C THR A 101 13.63 -0.41 -23.27
N LEU A 102 14.29 -0.56 -22.11
CA LEU A 102 15.71 -0.89 -22.06
C LEU A 102 15.90 -2.39 -22.31
N ASN A 103 16.68 -2.76 -23.33
CA ASN A 103 17.04 -4.16 -23.59
C ASN A 103 18.28 -4.62 -22.81
N THR A 104 19.29 -3.76 -22.72
CA THR A 104 20.56 -4.06 -22.04
C THR A 104 21.06 -2.80 -21.36
N GLY A 105 21.42 -2.90 -20.08
CA GLY A 105 21.97 -1.79 -19.31
C GLY A 105 23.48 -1.92 -19.11
N PHE A 106 24.15 -0.78 -18.93
CA PHE A 106 25.59 -0.68 -18.65
C PHE A 106 25.84 -0.36 -17.18
N TRP A 107 25.13 -1.06 -16.30
CA TRP A 107 25.19 -0.89 -14.84
C TRP A 107 26.56 -1.17 -14.29
N ARG A 108 26.96 -0.38 -13.29
CA ARG A 108 28.10 -0.69 -12.44
C ARG A 108 27.81 -1.97 -11.66
N THR A 109 28.85 -2.71 -11.27
CA THR A 109 28.72 -3.86 -10.37
C THR A 109 27.94 -3.48 -9.12
N GLY A 110 26.85 -4.21 -8.85
CA GLY A 110 25.97 -3.97 -7.71
C GLY A 110 24.77 -3.08 -8.02
N GLU A 111 24.74 -2.41 -9.17
CA GLU A 111 23.63 -1.57 -9.61
C GLU A 111 22.72 -2.30 -10.61
N PRO A 112 21.43 -1.91 -10.72
CA PRO A 112 20.75 -0.95 -9.87
C PRO A 112 20.37 -1.54 -8.51
N ASN A 113 20.58 -0.79 -7.43
CA ASN A 113 20.37 -1.28 -6.06
C ASN A 113 19.15 -0.66 -5.35
N ASN A 114 18.62 0.43 -5.90
CA ASN A 114 17.51 1.20 -5.34
C ASN A 114 17.72 1.55 -3.85
N ALA A 115 18.85 2.19 -3.55
CA ALA A 115 19.22 2.59 -2.20
C ALA A 115 18.14 3.50 -1.62
N ASN A 116 17.82 3.27 -0.35
CA ASN A 116 16.80 4.04 0.39
C ASN A 116 15.40 4.03 -0.27
N LEU A 117 15.10 3.06 -1.14
CA LEU A 117 13.79 2.86 -1.77
C LEU A 117 13.26 4.05 -2.60
N GLY A 118 14.14 4.77 -3.31
CA GLY A 118 13.74 5.96 -4.07
C GLY A 118 14.55 6.27 -5.32
N GLU A 119 15.29 5.30 -5.85
CA GLU A 119 16.17 5.52 -7.00
C GLU A 119 15.49 5.09 -8.29
N ASN A 120 14.85 6.05 -8.94
CA ASN A 120 14.03 5.82 -10.13
C ASN A 120 14.67 6.37 -11.41
N CYS A 121 15.89 6.88 -11.32
CA CYS A 121 16.60 7.57 -12.38
C CYS A 121 18.01 6.99 -12.53
N ALA A 122 18.51 6.82 -13.76
CA ALA A 122 19.87 6.35 -14.02
C ALA A 122 20.79 7.48 -14.49
N ASN A 123 22.02 7.53 -13.98
CA ASN A 123 23.08 8.42 -14.43
C ASN A 123 24.29 7.59 -14.87
N SER A 124 25.03 8.08 -15.87
CA SER A 124 26.35 7.55 -16.22
C SER A 124 27.42 8.31 -15.44
N GLU A 125 28.26 7.59 -14.71
CA GLU A 125 29.42 8.18 -14.04
C GLU A 125 30.62 8.25 -14.99
N SER A 126 31.34 9.37 -14.96
CA SER A 126 32.46 9.64 -15.87
C SER A 126 33.73 8.86 -15.54
N ASN A 127 33.84 8.37 -14.30
CA ASN A 127 35.05 7.73 -13.80
C ASN A 127 35.08 6.22 -14.07
N ASP A 128 33.97 5.66 -14.55
CA ASP A 128 33.81 4.24 -14.80
C ASP A 128 33.97 3.89 -16.28
N SER A 129 34.14 2.60 -16.57
CA SER A 129 34.22 2.14 -17.95
C SER A 129 32.89 2.41 -18.69
N PRO A 130 32.91 2.73 -19.99
CA PRO A 130 31.68 3.01 -20.75
C PRO A 130 30.67 1.84 -20.77
N LYS A 131 31.11 0.62 -20.41
CA LYS A 131 30.29 -0.59 -20.41
C LYS A 131 29.77 -0.97 -19.02
N CYS A 132 30.19 -0.28 -17.96
CA CYS A 132 29.90 -0.63 -16.56
C CYS A 132 30.03 0.63 -15.70
N GLY A 133 29.16 1.62 -15.93
CA GLY A 133 29.27 2.93 -15.30
C GLY A 133 27.93 3.59 -14.97
N TRP A 134 26.82 2.87 -15.12
CA TRP A 134 25.50 3.38 -14.74
C TRP A 134 25.20 3.09 -13.28
N ASN A 135 24.60 4.09 -12.62
CA ASN A 135 24.15 4.05 -11.24
C ASN A 135 22.72 4.56 -11.18
N ASP A 136 21.84 3.90 -10.43
CA ASP A 136 20.53 4.45 -10.11
C ASP A 136 20.63 5.44 -8.94
N LEU A 137 19.83 6.49 -9.00
CA LEU A 137 19.79 7.54 -7.99
C LEU A 137 18.40 8.19 -7.94
N PRO A 138 18.07 8.92 -6.87
CA PRO A 138 16.84 9.69 -6.85
C PRO A 138 16.83 10.75 -7.96
N CYS A 139 15.71 10.88 -8.68
CA CYS A 139 15.58 11.81 -9.81
C CYS A 139 15.79 13.29 -9.44
N ILE A 140 15.67 13.61 -8.16
CA ILE A 140 15.88 14.97 -7.64
C ILE A 140 17.34 15.43 -7.67
N HIS A 141 18.30 14.52 -7.86
CA HIS A 141 19.71 14.86 -7.93
C HIS A 141 20.05 15.56 -9.25
N LYS A 142 20.61 16.77 -9.15
CA LYS A 142 21.09 17.53 -10.31
C LYS A 142 22.43 16.95 -10.78
N LYS A 143 22.43 16.36 -11.98
CA LYS A 143 23.62 15.83 -12.67
C LYS A 143 23.76 16.47 -14.04
N SER A 144 24.97 16.43 -14.61
CA SER A 144 25.19 16.76 -16.02
C SER A 144 24.41 15.78 -16.90
N TRP A 145 23.95 16.24 -18.06
CA TRP A 145 23.15 15.43 -18.98
C TRP A 145 23.68 15.48 -20.41
N ILE A 146 23.30 14.47 -21.18
CA ILE A 146 23.64 14.31 -22.59
C ILE A 146 22.32 14.24 -23.36
N CYS A 147 22.21 14.97 -24.47
CA CYS A 147 21.06 14.88 -25.36
C CYS A 147 21.37 14.00 -26.57
N GLU A 148 20.40 13.19 -26.96
CA GLU A 148 20.35 12.56 -28.27
C GLU A 148 19.64 13.52 -29.25
N MET A 149 20.22 13.74 -30.43
CA MET A 149 19.57 14.48 -31.52
C MET A 149 19.57 13.62 -32.79
N PRO A 150 18.45 13.52 -33.51
CA PRO A 150 18.44 12.87 -34.80
C PRO A 150 19.28 13.66 -35.80
N VAL A 151 20.04 12.94 -36.64
CA VAL A 151 20.75 13.54 -37.77
C VAL A 151 19.72 13.95 -38.82
N LYS A 152 19.71 15.22 -39.21
CA LYS A 152 18.92 15.66 -40.37
C LYS A 152 19.53 15.04 -41.62
N GLN A 153 18.74 14.25 -42.34
CA GLN A 153 19.08 13.72 -43.67
C GLN A 153 18.93 14.79 -44.73
#